data_AF-A0A0E0N8P5-F1
#
_entry.id   AF-A0A0E0N8P5-F1
#
_cell.length_a   1.000
_cell.length_b   1.000
_cell.length_c   1.000
_cell.angle_alpha   90.00
_cell.angle_beta   90.00
_cell.angle_gamma   90.00
#
_symmetry.space_group_name_H-M   'P 1'
#
loop_
_entity.id
_entity.type
_entity.pdbx_description
1 polymer ?
#
loop_
_entity_poly.entity_id
_entity_poly.type
_entity_poly.pdbx_seq_one_letter_code
_entity_poly.pdbx_strand_id
1 'polypeptide(L)' 'MKRRLSVAISLIGDPKVVYMDEPSSGLDPASRKDLWNAVKSAKQDRAIILTSTALCFQL' A
#
# COMPACT_ATOMS: atom_id res chain seq x y z
N MET A 1 -11.36 6.12 -4.87
CA MET A 1 -11.73 5.65 -3.51
C MET A 1 -11.54 4.15 -3.28
N LYS A 2 -11.97 3.24 -4.18
CA LYS A 2 -11.96 1.77 -3.92
C LYS A 2 -10.62 1.19 -3.46
N ARG A 3 -9.48 1.66 -3.99
CA ARG A 3 -8.14 1.14 -3.66
C ARG A 3 -7.67 1.50 -2.24
N ARG A 4 -7.90 2.74 -1.79
CA ARG A 4 -7.55 3.17 -0.43
C ARG A 4 -8.33 2.35 0.62
N LEU A 5 -9.60 2.07 0.34
CA LEU A 5 -10.41 1.21 1.20
C LEU A 5 -9.88 -0.22 1.27
N SER A 6 -9.48 -0.81 0.13
CA SER A 6 -8.89 -2.15 0.09
C SER A 6 -7.60 -2.23 0.91
N VAL A 7 -6.74 -1.21 0.85
CA VAL A 7 -5.51 -1.13 1.65
C VAL A 7 -5.84 -0.96 3.13
N ALA A 8 -6.83 -0.12 3.48
CA ALA A 8 -7.25 0.01 4.87
C ALA A 8 -7.75 -1.33 5.43
N ILE A 9 -8.58 -2.05 4.67
CA ILE A 9 -9.11 -3.36 5.07
C ILE A 9 -8.00 -4.39 5.26
N SER A 10 -6.98 -4.41 4.39
CA SER A 10 -5.86 -5.35 4.53
C SER A 10 -4.96 -5.08 5.74
N LEU A 11 -5.10 -3.92 6.39
CA LEU A 11 -4.38 -3.56 7.60
C LEU A 11 -5.18 -3.77 8.89
N ILE A 12 -6.49 -4.02 8.79
CA ILE A 12 -7.36 -4.29 9.94
C ILE A 12 -6.97 -5.62 10.59
N GLY A 13 -6.91 -5.64 11.93
CA GLY A 13 -6.61 -6.86 12.69
C GLY A 13 -5.13 -7.15 12.89
N ASP A 14 -4.26 -6.17 12.61
CA ASP A 14 -2.79 -6.25 12.80
C ASP A 14 -2.14 -7.52 12.20
N PRO A 15 -2.32 -7.77 10.89
CA PRO A 15 -1.74 -8.94 10.26
C PRO A 15 -0.21 -8.86 10.19
N LYS A 16 0.46 -9.98 10.49
CA LYS A 16 1.93 -10.11 10.40
C LYS A 16 2.46 -10.02 8.96
N VAL A 17 1.63 -10.39 7.98
CA VAL A 17 1.98 -10.39 6.55
C VAL A 17 0.81 -9.83 5.75
N VAL A 18 1.07 -8.86 4.87
CA VAL A 18 0.08 -8.23 3.99
C VAL A 18 0.55 -8.32 2.55
N TYR A 19 -0.35 -8.76 1.65
CA TYR A 19 -0.13 -8.79 0.21
C TYR A 19 -0.96 -7.69 -0.45
N MET A 20 -0.35 -6.91 -1.35
CA MET A 20 -1.09 -5.95 -2.17
C MET A 20 -0.63 -6.04 -3.62
N ASP A 21 -1.59 -6.28 -4.52
CA ASP A 21 -1.34 -6.32 -5.95
C ASP A 21 -1.70 -4.98 -6.59
N GLU A 22 -0.71 -4.33 -7.21
CA GLU A 22 -0.83 -3.04 -7.88
C GLU A 22 -1.49 -1.92 -7.04
N PRO A 23 -1.08 -1.69 -5.78
CA PRO A 23 -1.80 -0.79 -4.89
C PRO A 23 -1.75 0.69 -5.33
N SER A 24 -0.73 1.06 -6.13
CA SER A 24 -0.51 2.41 -6.66
C SER A 24 -1.18 2.66 -8.01
N SER A 25 -1.76 1.64 -8.65
CA SER A 25 -2.29 1.73 -10.00
C SER A 25 -3.53 2.63 -10.09
N GLY A 26 -3.52 3.55 -11.06
CA GLY A 26 -4.61 4.51 -11.28
C GLY A 26 -4.77 5.57 -10.18
N LEU A 27 -3.72 5.80 -9.36
CA LEU A 27 -3.64 6.93 -8.44
C LEU A 27 -2.86 8.09 -9.09
N ASP A 28 -3.30 9.32 -8.80
CA ASP A 28 -2.52 10.52 -9.09
C ASP A 28 -1.26 10.60 -8.21
N PRO A 29 -0.25 11.42 -8.57
CA PRO A 29 1.03 11.46 -7.85
C PRO A 29 0.90 11.78 -6.35
N ALA A 30 -0.03 12.67 -5.96
CA ALA A 30 -0.25 13.01 -4.55
C ALA A 30 -0.85 11.83 -3.79
N SER A 31 -1.88 11.19 -4.35
CA SER A 31 -2.49 9.98 -3.79
C SER A 31 -1.51 8.82 -3.61
N ARG A 32 -0.52 8.67 -4.50
CA ARG A 32 0.53 7.64 -4.36
C ARG A 32 1.42 7.93 -3.16
N LYS A 33 1.79 9.19 -2.94
CA LYS A 33 2.59 9.60 -1.78
C LYS A 33 1.86 9.30 -0.47
N ASP A 34 0.57 9.60 -0.39
CA ASP A 34 -0.26 9.31 0.77
C ASP A 34 -0.33 7.80 1.06
N LEU A 35 -0.55 6.99 0.02
CA LEU A 35 -0.53 5.54 0.12
C LEU A 35 0.80 5.03 0.67
N TRP A 36 1.92 5.52 0.13
CA TRP A 36 3.25 5.11 0.58
C TRP A 36 3.56 5.50 2.02
N ASN A 37 3.12 6.69 2.45
CA ASN A 37 3.24 7.11 3.84
C ASN A 37 2.46 6.17 4.77
N ALA A 38 1.24 5.78 4.39
CA ALA A 38 0.44 4.82 5.15
C ALA A 38 1.05 3.42 5.20
N VAL A 39 1.62 2.94 4.09
CA VAL A 39 2.32 1.65 4.04
C VAL A 39 3.60 1.69 4.87
N LYS A 40 4.37 2.79 4.80
CA LYS A 40 5.60 2.98 5.61
C LYS A 40 5.29 3.02 7.11
N SER A 41 4.23 3.71 7.52
CA SER A 41 3.82 3.72 8.93
C SER A 41 3.32 2.35 9.39
N ALA A 42 2.59 1.62 8.53
CA ALA A 42 2.11 0.29 8.85
C ALA A 42 3.21 -0.79 8.91
N LYS A 43 4.37 -0.58 8.27
CA LYS A 43 5.44 -1.59 8.15
C LYS A 43 6.15 -1.93 9.47
N GLN A 44 6.10 -1.09 10.50
CA GLN A 44 7.01 -1.17 11.65
C GLN A 44 7.15 -2.56 12.29
N ASP A 45 6.10 -3.39 12.31
CA ASP A 45 6.13 -4.74 12.88
C ASP A 45 5.52 -5.82 11.96
N ARG A 46 5.50 -5.58 10.64
CA ARG A 46 4.89 -6.52 9.67
C ARG A 46 5.63 -6.59 8.34
N ALA A 47 5.51 -7.73 7.68
CA ALA A 47 5.95 -7.89 6.31
C ALA A 47 4.86 -7.41 5.35
N ILE A 48 5.23 -6.55 4.40
CA ILE A 48 4.32 -6.11 3.33
C ILE A 48 4.95 -6.50 2.00
N ILE A 49 4.24 -7.33 1.24
CA ILE A 49 4.64 -7.80 -0.08
C ILE A 49 3.77 -7.09 -1.10
N LEU A 50 4.41 -6.39 -2.03
CA LEU A 50 3.76 -5.57 -3.04
C LEU A 50 4.20 -6.03 -4.42
N THR A 51 3.25 -6.21 -5.32
CA THR A 51 3.52 -6.40 -6.76
C THR A 51 3.17 -5.11 -7.49
N SER A 52 4.05 -4.66 -8.39
CA SER A 52 3.81 -3.47 -9.21
C SER A 52 4.37 -3.65 -10.62
N THR A 53 3.58 -3.29 -11.62
CA THR A 53 3.84 -3.44 -13.07
C THR A 53 4.34 -2.14 -13.66
N ALA A 54 3.91 -1.00 -13.12
CA ALA A 54 4.56 0.27 -13.34
C ALA A 54 5.63 0.46 -12.26
N LEU A 55 6.91 0.54 -12.65
CA LEU A 55 8.02 0.83 -11.74
C LEU A 55 7.88 2.27 -11.17
N CYS A 56 6.96 2.44 -10.24
CA CYS A 56 6.72 3.65 -9.47
C CYS A 56 6.90 3.31 -7.98
N PHE A 57 7.97 2.57 -7.70
CA PHE A 57 8.62 2.57 -6.39
C PHE A 57 9.43 3.86 -6.31
N GLN A 58 8.77 4.97 -6.01
CA GLN A 58 9.48 6.18 -5.59
C GLN A 58 9.95 5.93 -4.16
N LEU A 59 11.13 5.31 -4.04
CA LEU A 59 11.97 5.44 -2.86
C LEU A 59 12.24 6.93 -2.59
#